data_AF-A0A1B7KWV7-F1
#
_entry.id   AF-A0A1B7KWV7-F1
#
_cell.length_a   1.000
_cell.length_b   1.000
_cell.length_c   1.000
_cell.angle_alpha   90.00
_cell.angle_beta   90.00
_cell.angle_gamma   90.00
#
_symmetry.space_group_name_H-M   'P 1'
#
loop_
_entity.id
_entity.type
_entity.pdbx_description
1 polymer ?
#
loop_
_entity_poly.entity_id
_entity_poly.type
_entity_poly.pdbx_seq_one_letter_code
_entity_poly.pdbx_strand_id
1 'polypeptide(L)'
;MNQLTIFDFVEDEQIADSVILNRIQSAFPGWEVLGYMKDWEWGKSDDYAAIIRRDNVYKWVRVELYHDGRSRADYTERTDFEPYWFEQYEKKGRHWVWRSLDDRNRVFEVARKNMG
;
A
#
# COMPACT_ATOMS: atom_id res chain seq x y z
N MET A 1 -14.10 -27.37 -8.84
CA MET A 1 -13.01 -26.48 -9.29
C MET A 1 -12.91 -25.38 -8.26
N ASN A 2 -11.94 -25.45 -7.34
CA ASN A 2 -11.74 -24.41 -6.34
C ASN A 2 -10.99 -23.26 -7.00
N GLN A 3 -11.64 -22.11 -7.10
CA GLN A 3 -11.04 -20.86 -7.54
C GLN A 3 -10.16 -20.38 -6.39
N LEU A 4 -8.84 -20.50 -6.54
CA LEU A 4 -7.86 -19.90 -5.63
C LEU A 4 -8.20 -18.42 -5.46
N THR A 5 -8.38 -17.97 -4.22
CA THR A 5 -8.68 -16.57 -3.91
C THR A 5 -7.47 -15.95 -3.24
N ILE A 6 -7.35 -14.61 -3.30
CA ILE A 6 -6.27 -13.82 -2.67
C ILE A 6 -6.11 -14.10 -1.14
N PHE A 7 -7.06 -14.83 -0.54
CA PHE A 7 -7.04 -15.21 0.86
C PHE A 7 -6.09 -16.37 1.21
N ASP A 8 -5.58 -17.13 0.23
CA ASP A 8 -4.68 -18.27 0.48
C ASP A 8 -3.23 -17.86 0.81
N PHE A 9 -2.89 -16.56 0.71
CA PHE A 9 -1.53 -16.04 1.00
C PHE A 9 -1.40 -15.34 2.36
N VAL A 10 -2.40 -15.44 3.24
CA VAL A 10 -2.38 -14.80 4.58
C VAL A 10 -1.73 -15.69 5.64
N GLU A 11 -1.52 -16.99 5.36
CA GLU A 11 -0.88 -17.90 6.31
C GLU A 11 0.65 -17.85 6.30
N ASP A 12 1.28 -17.29 5.26
CA ASP A 12 2.69 -16.95 5.29
C ASP A 12 2.83 -15.49 5.71
N GLU A 13 3.30 -15.32 6.94
CA GLU A 13 3.70 -14.11 7.65
C GLU A 13 4.57 -13.14 6.81
N GLN A 14 4.05 -12.53 5.74
CA GLN A 14 4.60 -11.29 5.20
C GLN A 14 4.26 -10.16 6.16
N ILE A 15 4.90 -10.22 7.33
CA ILE A 15 5.00 -9.12 8.28
C ILE A 15 5.55 -7.96 7.48
N ALA A 16 4.81 -6.84 7.46
CA ALA A 16 5.26 -5.63 6.81
C ALA A 16 6.69 -5.31 7.25
N ASP A 17 7.58 -5.10 6.28
CA ASP A 17 8.97 -4.74 6.59
C ASP A 17 8.94 -3.42 7.36
N SER A 18 9.28 -3.50 8.65
CA SER A 18 9.25 -2.38 9.57
C SER A 18 10.13 -1.22 9.09
N VAL A 19 11.21 -1.50 8.35
CA VAL A 19 12.09 -0.47 7.78
C VAL A 19 11.36 0.30 6.68
N ILE A 20 10.77 -0.41 5.71
CA ILE A 20 10.03 0.23 4.62
C ILE A 20 8.82 0.98 5.16
N LEU A 21 8.03 0.36 6.04
CA LEU A 21 6.85 0.97 6.63
C LEU A 21 7.20 2.25 7.40
N ASN A 22 8.27 2.23 8.22
CA ASN A 22 8.74 3.42 8.94
C ASN A 22 9.26 4.51 8.01
N ARG A 23 9.91 4.14 6.90
CA ARG A 23 10.41 5.10 5.91
C ARG A 23 9.30 5.76 5.09
N ILE A 24 8.22 5.02 4.80
CA ILE A 24 7.01 5.61 4.20
C ILE A 24 6.32 6.49 5.24
N GLN A 25 6.24 6.02 6.50
CA GLN A 25 5.63 6.76 7.60
C GLN A 25 6.31 8.11 7.85
N SER A 26 7.63 8.20 7.72
CA SER A 26 8.35 9.47 7.86
C SER A 26 8.09 10.46 6.72
N ALA A 27 7.69 9.99 5.54
CA ALA A 27 7.30 10.84 4.42
C ALA A 27 5.90 11.46 4.59
N PHE A 28 5.05 10.91 5.46
CA PHE A 28 3.69 11.40 5.72
C PHE A 28 3.43 11.67 7.22
N PRO A 29 4.05 12.71 7.82
CA PRO A 29 3.82 13.06 9.22
C PRO A 29 2.34 13.31 9.52
N GLY A 30 1.83 12.70 10.58
CA GLY A 30 0.43 12.85 11.02
C GLY A 30 -0.58 11.97 10.26
N TRP A 31 -0.12 11.10 9.37
CA TRP A 31 -0.91 10.03 8.77
C TRP A 31 -0.44 8.68 9.30
N GLU A 32 -1.26 7.65 9.21
CA GLU A 32 -0.89 6.26 9.47
C GLU A 32 -0.71 5.51 8.16
N VAL A 33 0.42 4.84 7.97
CA VAL A 33 0.62 3.93 6.83
C VAL A 33 0.00 2.57 7.15
N LEU A 34 -0.93 2.13 6.29
CA LEU A 34 -1.70 0.90 6.46
C LEU A 34 -1.20 -0.26 5.62
N GLY A 35 -0.57 0.05 4.49
CA GLY A 35 0.00 -0.93 3.58
C GLY A 35 0.72 -0.26 2.43
N TYR A 36 1.57 -1.02 1.74
CA TYR A 36 2.36 -0.54 0.62
C TYR A 36 2.59 -1.63 -0.41
N MET A 37 3.04 -1.23 -1.59
CA MET A 37 3.46 -2.13 -2.66
C MET A 37 4.63 -1.46 -3.39
N LYS A 38 5.70 -2.23 -3.67
CA LYS A 38 6.83 -1.76 -4.47
C LYS A 38 6.42 -1.75 -5.94
N ASP A 39 6.37 -0.56 -6.52
CA ASP A 39 5.90 -0.37 -7.88
C ASP A 39 7.03 -0.43 -8.92
N TRP A 40 8.17 0.18 -8.60
CA TRP A 40 9.32 0.22 -9.48
C TRP A 40 10.63 0.36 -8.70
N GLU A 41 11.71 -0.16 -9.27
CA GLU A 41 13.08 -0.02 -8.75
C GLU A 41 13.90 0.85 -9.69
N TRP A 42 14.48 1.91 -9.14
CA TRP A 42 15.43 2.76 -9.84
C TRP A 42 16.84 2.50 -9.32
N GLY A 43 17.85 2.92 -10.08
CA GLY A 43 19.25 2.73 -9.67
C GLY A 43 19.66 3.50 -8.40
N LYS A 44 18.85 4.43 -7.89
CA LYS A 44 19.14 5.23 -6.68
C LYS A 44 17.99 5.30 -5.68
N SER A 45 16.84 4.72 -6.01
CA SER A 45 15.60 4.85 -5.26
C SER A 45 14.60 3.78 -5.67
N ASP A 46 13.54 3.64 -4.89
CA ASP A 46 12.45 2.71 -5.14
C ASP A 46 11.11 3.45 -5.02
N ASP A 47 10.23 3.26 -6.00
CA ASP A 47 8.88 3.80 -5.96
C ASP A 47 7.94 2.82 -5.29
N TYR A 48 7.13 3.35 -4.39
CA TYR A 48 6.07 2.63 -3.71
C TYR A 48 4.73 3.32 -3.94
N ALA A 49 3.69 2.50 -4.03
CA ALA A 49 2.34 2.94 -3.72
C ALA A 49 2.05 2.60 -2.25
N ALA A 50 1.32 3.46 -1.54
CA ALA A 50 0.91 3.21 -0.17
C ALA A 50 -0.54 3.62 0.07
N ILE A 51 -1.15 2.99 1.07
CA ILE A 51 -2.41 3.47 1.65
C ILE A 51 -2.10 4.14 2.97
N ILE A 52 -2.48 5.41 3.08
CA ILE A 52 -2.36 6.19 4.30
C ILE A 52 -3.72 6.61 4.83
N ARG A 53 -3.84 6.76 6.15
CA ARG A 53 -5.06 7.17 6.83
C ARG A 53 -4.80 8.32 7.79
N ARG A 54 -5.72 9.28 7.83
CA ARG A 54 -5.85 10.23 8.94
C ARG A 54 -7.32 10.36 9.28
N ASP A 55 -7.67 10.04 10.52
CA ASP A 55 -9.05 9.94 10.97
C ASP A 55 -9.86 8.99 10.06
N ASN A 56 -10.93 9.49 9.42
CA ASN A 56 -11.76 8.74 8.48
C ASN A 56 -11.37 8.95 7.01
N VAL A 57 -10.27 9.65 6.73
CA VAL A 57 -9.80 9.91 5.37
C VAL A 57 -8.72 8.90 5.00
N TYR A 58 -8.93 8.21 3.88
CA TYR A 58 -7.98 7.26 3.31
C TYR A 58 -7.47 7.79 1.98
N LYS A 59 -6.17 7.64 1.74
CA LYS A 59 -5.54 8.03 0.48
C LYS A 59 -4.66 6.92 -0.04
N TRP A 60 -4.76 6.67 -1.32
CA TRP A 60 -3.72 6.01 -2.11
C TRP A 60 -2.70 7.06 -2.53
N VAL A 61 -1.43 6.84 -2.21
CA VAL A 61 -0.34 7.80 -2.42
C VAL A 61 0.87 7.16 -3.08
N ARG A 62 1.71 7.99 -3.69
CA ARG A 62 3.03 7.62 -4.20
C ARG A 62 4.14 8.14 -3.29
N VAL A 63 5.17 7.33 -3.09
CA VAL A 63 6.33 7.66 -2.27
C VAL A 63 7.58 7.04 -2.85
N GLU A 64 8.65 7.83 -2.90
CA GLU A 64 9.97 7.41 -3.37
C GLU A 64 10.91 7.25 -2.17
N LEU A 65 11.55 6.08 -2.06
CA LEU A 65 12.52 5.76 -1.02
C LEU A 65 13.93 5.70 -1.63
N TYR A 66 14.79 6.66 -1.33
CA TYR A 66 16.15 6.72 -1.85
C TYR A 66 17.07 5.72 -1.15
N HIS A 67 18.03 5.13 -1.86
CA HIS A 67 18.98 4.18 -1.25
C HIS A 67 19.92 4.83 -0.24
N ASP A 68 20.06 6.16 -0.28
CA ASP A 68 20.81 6.96 0.70
C ASP A 68 20.03 7.25 2.00
N GLY A 69 18.82 6.70 2.14
CA GLY A 69 17.99 6.81 3.34
C GLY A 69 16.94 7.93 3.30
N ARG A 70 17.00 8.86 2.34
CA ARG A 70 15.97 9.90 2.20
C ARG A 70 14.64 9.30 1.71
N SER A 71 13.52 9.91 2.10
CA SER A 71 12.19 9.54 1.62
C SER A 71 11.47 10.78 1.10
N ARG A 72 10.66 10.63 0.06
CA ARG A 72 9.92 11.74 -0.54
C ARG A 72 8.49 11.32 -0.88
N ALA A 73 7.51 12.06 -0.36
CA ALA A 73 6.14 12.00 -0.86
C ALA A 73 6.09 12.56 -2.30
N ASP A 74 5.48 11.82 -3.21
CA ASP A 74 5.28 12.24 -4.58
C ASP A 74 3.90 12.91 -4.76
N TYR A 75 3.68 13.60 -5.87
CA TYR A 75 2.51 14.48 -6.08
C TYR A 75 1.17 13.74 -6.19
N THR A 76 1.17 12.42 -6.36
CA THR A 76 -0.06 11.66 -6.57
C THR A 76 -0.68 11.22 -5.26
N GLU A 77 -1.85 11.77 -4.96
CA GLU A 77 -2.71 11.36 -3.85
C GLU A 77 -4.16 11.21 -4.32
N ARG A 78 -4.82 10.10 -3.98
CA ARG A 78 -6.18 9.78 -4.45
C ARG A 78 -7.03 9.21 -3.33
N THR A 79 -8.25 9.72 -3.17
CA THR A 79 -9.25 9.21 -2.21
C THR A 79 -10.26 8.27 -2.87
N ASP A 80 -10.24 8.19 -4.19
CA ASP A 80 -11.17 7.47 -5.06
C ASP A 80 -10.59 6.14 -5.58
N PHE A 81 -9.70 5.52 -4.79
CA PHE A 81 -9.16 4.21 -5.13
C PHE A 81 -10.24 3.13 -5.03
N GLU A 82 -10.17 2.15 -5.91
CA GLU A 82 -11.15 1.05 -6.02
C GLU A 82 -10.47 -0.31 -5.86
N PRO A 83 -11.22 -1.40 -5.55
CA PRO A 83 -10.65 -2.73 -5.37
C PRO A 83 -9.85 -3.21 -6.59
N TYR A 84 -10.29 -2.86 -7.80
CA TYR A 84 -9.62 -3.27 -9.03
C TYR A 84 -8.17 -2.78 -9.13
N TRP A 85 -7.81 -1.68 -8.45
CA TRP A 85 -6.45 -1.14 -8.50
C TRP A 85 -5.49 -2.12 -7.82
N PHE A 86 -5.86 -2.65 -6.66
CA PHE A 86 -5.08 -3.65 -5.93
C PHE A 86 -4.96 -4.93 -6.74
N GLU A 87 -6.08 -5.42 -7.30
CA GLU A 87 -6.08 -6.62 -8.14
C GLU A 87 -5.19 -6.49 -9.38
N GLN A 88 -5.17 -5.33 -10.02
CA GLN A 88 -4.32 -5.10 -11.20
C GLN A 88 -2.83 -5.16 -10.87
N TYR A 89 -2.43 -4.71 -9.68
CA TYR A 89 -1.05 -4.82 -9.23
C TYR A 89 -0.68 -6.26 -8.87
N GLU A 90 -1.56 -6.97 -8.16
CA GLU A 90 -1.38 -8.40 -7.85
C GLU A 90 -1.22 -9.24 -9.12
N LYS A 91 -2.06 -9.01 -10.14
CA LYS A 91 -1.98 -9.68 -11.46
C LYS A 91 -0.67 -9.40 -12.19
N LYS A 92 0.03 -8.32 -11.85
CA LYS A 92 1.36 -7.96 -12.40
C LYS A 92 2.52 -8.49 -11.53
N GLY A 93 2.24 -9.31 -10.52
CA GLY A 93 3.25 -9.80 -9.57
C GLY A 93 3.73 -8.74 -8.59
N ARG A 94 2.97 -7.64 -8.43
CA ARG A 94 3.27 -6.56 -7.49
C ARG A 94 2.37 -6.71 -6.28
N HIS A 95 2.89 -7.36 -5.25
CA HIS A 95 2.14 -7.75 -4.07
C HIS A 95 1.98 -6.60 -3.08
N TRP A 96 0.76 -6.41 -2.59
CA TRP A 96 0.47 -5.49 -1.49
C TRP A 96 0.82 -6.12 -0.15
N VAL A 97 1.67 -5.41 0.59
CA VAL A 97 2.04 -5.73 1.96
C VAL A 97 1.22 -4.87 2.89
N TRP A 98 0.56 -5.50 3.86
CA TRP A 98 -0.36 -4.83 4.79
C TRP A 98 0.21 -4.82 6.20
N ARG A 99 0.03 -3.70 6.92
CA ARG A 99 0.42 -3.59 8.33
C ARG A 99 -0.29 -4.61 9.20
N SER A 100 -1.56 -4.89 8.89
CA SER A 100 -2.37 -5.91 9.55
C SER A 100 -3.53 -6.36 8.66
N LEU A 101 -4.10 -7.53 8.99
CA LEU A 101 -5.32 -8.04 8.35
C LEU A 101 -6.51 -7.07 8.53
N ASP A 102 -6.64 -6.47 9.71
CA ASP A 102 -7.70 -5.51 10.01
C ASP A 102 -7.58 -4.24 9.17
N ASP A 103 -6.37 -3.71 9.01
CA ASP A 103 -6.13 -2.52 8.18
C ASP A 103 -6.46 -2.80 6.72
N ARG A 104 -6.04 -3.96 6.19
CA ARG A 104 -6.43 -4.39 4.85
C ARG A 104 -7.95 -4.42 4.70
N ASN A 105 -8.65 -5.08 5.61
CA ASN A 105 -10.10 -5.25 5.51
C ASN A 105 -10.82 -3.89 5.51
N ARG A 106 -10.41 -2.95 6.38
CA ARG A 106 -10.95 -1.56 6.40
C ARG A 106 -10.71 -0.81 5.10
N VAL A 107 -9.50 -0.93 4.53
CA VAL A 107 -9.17 -0.29 3.24
C VAL A 107 -10.07 -0.83 2.13
N PHE A 108 -10.32 -2.14 2.07
CA PHE A 108 -11.20 -2.72 1.07
C PHE A 108 -12.68 -2.35 1.26
N GLU A 109 -13.13 -2.11 2.49
CA GLU A 109 -14.47 -1.54 2.72
C GLU A 109 -14.59 -0.13 2.14
N VAL A 110 -13.57 0.72 2.32
CA VAL A 110 -13.54 2.07 1.73
C VAL A 110 -13.48 1.99 0.21
N ALA A 111 -12.61 1.15 -0.34
CA ALA A 111 -12.45 0.99 -1.79
C ALA A 111 -13.78 0.57 -2.45
N ARG A 112 -14.53 -0.37 -1.85
CA ARG A 112 -15.84 -0.78 -2.38
C ARG A 112 -16.87 0.36 -2.36
N LYS A 113 -16.84 1.25 -1.36
CA LYS A 113 -17.73 2.42 -1.30
C LYS A 113 -17.41 3.45 -2.40
N ASN A 114 -16.18 3.50 -2.88
CA ASN A 114 -15.78 4.39 -3.96
C ASN A 114 -16.29 3.95 -5.34
N MET A 115 -16.73 2.69 -5.51
CA MET A 115 -17.21 2.17 -6.78
C MET A 115 -18.58 2.73 -7.23
N GLY A 116 -19.31 3.40 -6.33
CA GLY A 116 -20.68 3.88 -6.58
C GLY A 116 -21.75 2.84 -6.28
#